data_AF-A0A7C3QSD1-F1
#
_entry.id   AF-A0A7C3QSD1-F1
#
_cell.length_a   1.000
_cell.length_b   1.000
_cell.length_c   1.000
_cell.angle_alpha   90.00
_cell.angle_beta   90.00
_cell.angle_gamma   90.00
#
_symmetry.space_group_name_H-M   'P 1'
#
loop_
_entity.id
_entity.type
_entity.pdbx_description
1 polymer ?
#
loop_
_entity_poly.entity_id
_entity_poly.type
_entity_poly.pdbx_seq_one_letter_code
_entity_poly.pdbx_strand_id
1 'polypeptide(L)'
;IKHLPTLIQGVNKSTLYVFEDDGYNLKLRIDENEGISVLGAEIPTSLQKLGIEPLEIKTSIKPSPEKTLVLTNLNFLGKTYETAMRYYNMRVLGVEEGVPPPEDISIPSQHAPLDLIQHYGSVPAWLYPIHVDDINKIPSFTIMILSRVREYYFAALGLADNSVTYFHPGMCIKSYTGFEEDTLRFTWLAALGLGFSFVKVDNQWIIEPLYLGVENAGSAAKKAQNALQEASVESGLEILNCMSMPPSCLFNYWRSNVVRASIDYVPFWRSGAKLHNYFCLYNSLLVSQIAYPDYDMFITYDEASLLHLIFRVLSGGPIYITDREVDKTNFDLLRKILLPDGDVVKPDEPALPTLDILFKNPYMEPVLLKAFTRIGKHFVIGVGNVYRHGGVVKDTVSLSHTKYYVPGGNYLVYRVLTNEKFLVSGPDEKVEIELDELEADVLVFTRIEDGLGVAGLRDYLLPPYPIRIKDETSVETRAPGTLIYYKNGDIIELSLREGVLHKL
;
A
#
# COMPACT_ATOMS: atom_id res chain seq x y z
N ILE A 1 4.67 28.55 4.57
CA ILE A 1 5.78 27.56 4.52
C ILE A 1 6.59 27.78 3.24
N LYS A 2 7.89 28.17 3.33
CA LYS A 2 8.75 28.50 2.16
C LYS A 2 9.61 27.34 1.64
N HIS A 3 9.63 26.19 2.33
CA HIS A 3 10.63 25.12 2.13
C HIS A 3 10.08 23.72 1.78
N LEU A 4 8.97 23.63 1.02
CA LEU A 4 8.59 22.37 0.37
C LEU A 4 9.39 21.93 -0.89
N PRO A 5 10.42 22.64 -1.44
CA PRO A 5 11.04 22.23 -2.69
C PRO A 5 12.18 21.21 -2.50
N THR A 6 11.95 20.15 -1.72
CA THR A 6 12.82 18.96 -1.71
C THR A 6 12.06 17.65 -1.96
N LEU A 7 10.87 17.73 -2.58
CA LEU A 7 10.04 16.59 -3.00
C LEU A 7 10.73 15.58 -3.94
N ILE A 8 11.88 15.92 -4.54
CA ILE A 8 12.54 15.10 -5.58
C ILE A 8 13.67 14.21 -5.02
N GLN A 9 14.06 14.33 -3.74
CA GLN A 9 15.25 13.61 -3.23
C GLN A 9 15.00 12.25 -2.54
N GLY A 10 13.77 11.73 -2.49
CA GLY A 10 13.53 10.33 -2.07
C GLY A 10 13.98 9.99 -0.65
N VAL A 11 14.05 10.97 0.27
CA VAL A 11 14.41 10.75 1.67
C VAL A 11 13.14 10.77 2.51
N ASN A 12 12.88 9.69 3.26
CA ASN A 12 11.88 9.69 4.33
C ASN A 12 12.27 10.72 5.38
N LYS A 13 11.50 11.81 5.48
CA LYS A 13 11.82 12.92 6.38
C LYS A 13 10.56 13.36 7.10
N SER A 14 10.54 13.18 8.41
CA SER A 14 9.60 13.86 9.28
C SER A 14 10.25 15.15 9.79
N THR A 15 9.63 16.29 9.50
CA THR A 15 10.10 17.59 9.98
C THR A 15 9.03 18.23 10.84
N LEU A 16 9.36 18.49 12.10
CA LEU A 16 8.53 19.28 13.00
C LEU A 16 8.99 20.74 12.99
N TYR A 17 8.09 21.64 12.63
CA TYR A 17 8.27 23.07 12.73
C TYR A 17 7.44 23.57 13.90
N VAL A 18 8.06 24.29 14.83
CA VAL A 18 7.36 24.95 15.93
C VAL A 18 7.42 26.45 15.66
N PHE A 19 6.24 27.07 15.57
CA PHE A 19 6.09 28.50 15.43
C PHE A 19 5.51 29.05 16.73
N GLU A 20 6.24 30.00 17.31
CA GLU A 20 5.79 30.79 18.44
C GLU A 20 5.49 32.20 17.94
N ASP A 21 4.24 32.63 18.07
CA ASP A 21 3.82 34.00 17.77
C ASP A 21 2.81 34.43 18.84
N ASP A 22 3.09 35.50 19.58
CA ASP A 22 2.24 36.06 20.63
C ASP A 22 1.63 35.08 21.66
N GLY A 23 2.23 33.90 21.90
CA GLY A 23 1.68 32.87 22.83
C GLY A 23 0.87 31.76 22.16
N TYR A 24 0.74 31.80 20.83
CA TYR A 24 0.31 30.67 20.01
C TYR A 24 1.49 29.74 19.77
N ASN A 25 1.33 28.47 20.13
CA ASN A 25 2.25 27.40 19.77
C ASN A 25 1.65 26.63 18.59
N LEU A 26 2.08 26.91 17.36
CA LEU A 26 1.70 26.08 16.21
C LEU A 26 2.81 25.09 15.93
N LYS A 27 2.51 23.81 16.05
CA LYS A 27 3.38 22.73 15.60
C LYS A 27 2.90 22.25 14.24
N LEU A 28 3.71 22.37 13.20
CA LEU A 28 3.46 21.76 11.90
C LEU A 28 4.39 20.57 11.72
N ARG A 29 3.81 19.41 11.42
CA ARG A 29 4.56 18.22 11.04
C ARG A 29 4.43 18.03 9.54
N ILE A 30 5.53 17.85 8.86
CA ILE A 30 5.55 17.45 7.46
C ILE A 30 6.23 16.09 7.40
N ASP A 31 5.50 15.07 6.97
CA ASP A 31 6.04 13.76 6.69
C ASP A 31 6.17 13.63 5.17
N GLU A 32 7.41 13.53 4.69
CA GLU A 32 7.75 13.37 3.28
C GLU A 32 8.16 11.92 3.00
N ASN A 33 7.56 11.32 1.97
CA ASN A 33 7.91 9.99 1.45
C ASN A 33 7.70 9.96 -0.07
N GLU A 34 8.74 9.65 -0.84
CA GLU A 34 8.68 9.40 -2.30
C GLU A 34 7.77 10.35 -3.11
N GLY A 35 7.97 11.66 -2.97
CA GLY A 35 7.20 12.67 -3.74
C GLY A 35 5.81 12.95 -3.17
N ILE A 36 5.42 12.33 -2.05
CA ILE A 36 4.23 12.67 -1.26
C ILE A 36 4.66 13.36 0.04
N SER A 37 4.02 14.48 0.36
CA SER A 37 4.13 15.15 1.65
C SER A 37 2.77 15.20 2.32
N VAL A 38 2.68 14.75 3.58
CA VAL A 38 1.47 14.95 4.40
C VAL A 38 1.76 16.02 5.44
N LEU A 39 0.91 17.04 5.46
CA LEU A 39 0.98 18.15 6.41
C LEU A 39 0.01 17.88 7.56
N GLY A 40 0.55 17.79 8.77
CA GLY A 40 -0.19 17.75 10.02
C GLY A 40 0.04 19.00 10.86
N ALA A 41 -0.91 19.31 11.73
CA ALA A 41 -0.82 20.43 12.66
C ALA A 41 -1.30 20.05 14.06
N GLU A 42 -0.70 20.67 15.08
CA GLU A 42 -1.13 20.62 16.47
C GLU A 42 -1.01 22.04 17.05
N ILE A 43 -2.05 22.48 17.77
CA ILE A 43 -2.08 23.74 18.49
C ILE A 43 -2.37 23.40 19.96
N PRO A 44 -1.36 23.34 20.83
CA PRO A 44 -1.54 22.97 22.24
C PRO A 44 -2.37 23.99 23.03
N THR A 45 -2.33 25.26 22.63
CA THR A 45 -3.14 26.35 23.19
C THR A 45 -3.21 27.48 22.16
N SER A 46 -4.41 28.01 21.91
CA SER A 46 -4.65 29.18 21.07
C SER A 46 -5.15 30.35 21.92
N LEU A 47 -4.77 31.59 21.57
CA LEU A 47 -5.39 32.78 22.17
C LEU A 47 -6.75 33.13 21.55
N GLN A 48 -7.09 32.48 20.42
CA GLN A 48 -8.36 32.59 19.75
C GLN A 48 -8.97 31.20 19.60
N LYS A 49 -10.25 31.07 19.93
CA LYS A 49 -11.00 29.82 19.78
C LYS A 49 -11.02 29.38 18.33
N LEU A 50 -10.46 28.21 18.05
CA LEU A 50 -10.62 27.53 16.77
C LEU A 50 -12.07 27.07 16.69
N GLY A 51 -12.75 27.35 15.59
CA GLY A 51 -14.17 27.05 15.49
C GLY A 51 -14.63 27.26 14.07
N ILE A 52 -15.36 28.34 13.84
CA ILE A 52 -15.72 28.78 12.49
C ILE A 52 -14.66 29.67 11.83
N GLU A 53 -13.73 30.20 12.61
CA GLU A 53 -12.55 30.87 12.10
C GLU A 53 -11.47 29.82 11.81
N PRO A 54 -11.11 29.60 10.52
CA PRO A 54 -10.19 28.54 10.17
C PRO A 54 -8.74 28.92 10.48
N LEU A 55 -7.95 27.93 10.88
CA LEU A 55 -6.49 27.98 10.76
C LEU A 55 -6.13 28.20 9.30
N GLU A 56 -5.39 29.27 9.01
CA GLU A 56 -4.93 29.60 7.66
C GLU A 56 -3.44 29.34 7.47
N ILE A 57 -3.09 28.45 6.54
CA ILE A 57 -1.72 28.15 6.16
C ILE A 57 -1.50 28.59 4.72
N LYS A 58 -0.72 29.67 4.55
CA LYS A 58 -0.30 30.15 3.22
C LYS A 58 0.88 29.33 2.73
N THR A 59 0.72 28.72 1.56
CA THR A 59 1.78 27.94 0.91
C THR A 59 2.48 28.79 -0.15
N SER A 60 3.75 28.48 -0.43
CA SER A 60 4.48 29.05 -1.57
C SER A 60 4.40 28.16 -2.82
N ILE A 61 3.57 27.11 -2.79
CA ILE A 61 3.45 26.14 -3.87
C ILE A 61 2.68 26.77 -5.01
N LYS A 62 3.28 26.74 -6.21
CA LYS A 62 2.68 27.25 -7.43
C LYS A 62 2.63 26.11 -8.45
N PRO A 63 1.47 25.48 -8.66
CA PRO A 63 1.23 24.60 -9.79
C PRO A 63 1.50 25.33 -11.11
N SER A 64 1.70 24.58 -12.20
CA SER A 64 2.05 25.16 -13.51
C SER A 64 1.00 26.17 -13.98
N PRO A 65 1.37 27.17 -14.81
CA PRO A 65 0.41 28.09 -15.46
C PRO A 65 -0.54 27.42 -16.48
N GLU A 66 -0.56 26.09 -16.58
CA GLU A 66 -1.55 25.36 -17.38
C GLU A 66 -2.93 25.33 -16.69
N LYS A 67 -3.95 24.83 -17.41
CA LYS A 67 -5.27 24.57 -16.84
C LYS A 67 -5.17 23.53 -15.71
N THR A 68 -5.46 23.96 -14.51
CA THR A 68 -5.53 23.17 -13.28
C THR A 68 -6.97 22.73 -13.04
N LEU A 69 -7.19 21.44 -12.81
CA LEU A 69 -8.48 20.91 -12.38
C LEU A 69 -8.62 21.07 -10.87
N VAL A 70 -9.75 21.60 -10.43
CA VAL A 70 -10.11 21.66 -9.01
C VAL A 70 -11.46 21.02 -8.79
N LEU A 71 -11.60 20.27 -7.69
CA LEU A 71 -12.88 19.75 -7.23
C LEU A 71 -13.29 20.55 -6.01
N THR A 72 -14.40 21.28 -6.13
CA THR A 72 -14.86 22.18 -5.08
C THR A 72 -16.24 21.80 -4.57
N ASN A 73 -16.45 22.03 -3.28
CA ASN A 73 -17.74 21.95 -2.63
C ASN A 73 -18.41 23.34 -2.60
N LEU A 74 -17.93 24.30 -3.38
CA LEU A 74 -18.60 25.59 -3.55
C LEU A 74 -19.94 25.42 -4.28
N ASN A 75 -21.03 25.83 -3.64
CA ASN A 75 -22.36 25.76 -4.25
C ASN A 75 -22.63 26.95 -5.16
N PHE A 76 -22.24 26.86 -6.43
CA PHE A 76 -22.50 27.90 -7.43
C PHE A 76 -23.63 27.56 -8.42
N LEU A 77 -24.09 26.29 -8.47
CA LEU A 77 -25.19 25.85 -9.34
C LEU A 77 -26.50 25.54 -8.60
N GLY A 78 -26.53 25.63 -7.26
CA GLY A 78 -27.68 25.21 -6.45
C GLY A 78 -29.00 25.84 -6.89
N LYS A 79 -29.03 27.17 -7.12
CA LYS A 79 -30.24 27.87 -7.59
C LYS A 79 -30.71 27.41 -8.97
N THR A 80 -29.77 27.10 -9.86
CA THR A 80 -30.08 26.62 -11.21
C THR A 80 -30.73 25.24 -11.14
N TYR A 81 -30.16 24.34 -10.34
CA TYR A 81 -30.74 23.00 -10.11
C TYR A 81 -32.07 23.05 -9.35
N GLU A 82 -32.21 23.92 -8.36
CA GLU A 82 -33.48 24.13 -7.64
C GLU A 82 -34.58 24.59 -8.61
N THR A 83 -34.25 25.55 -9.49
CA THR A 83 -35.17 26.03 -10.54
C THR A 83 -35.55 24.92 -11.50
N ALA A 84 -34.56 24.12 -11.95
CA ALA A 84 -34.79 22.98 -12.84
C ALA A 84 -35.70 21.93 -12.19
N MET A 85 -35.37 21.49 -10.97
CA MET A 85 -36.15 20.51 -10.23
C MET A 85 -37.59 20.99 -10.02
N ARG A 86 -37.77 22.25 -9.59
CA ARG A 86 -39.10 22.83 -9.43
C ARG A 86 -39.86 22.85 -10.75
N TYR A 87 -39.24 23.33 -11.83
CA TYR A 87 -39.87 23.42 -13.15
C TYR A 87 -40.33 22.05 -13.66
N TYR A 88 -39.45 21.04 -13.66
CA TYR A 88 -39.80 19.72 -14.17
C TYR A 88 -40.78 18.96 -13.27
N ASN A 89 -40.70 19.12 -11.95
CA ASN A 89 -41.70 18.53 -11.04
C ASN A 89 -43.08 19.11 -11.28
N MET A 90 -43.20 20.44 -11.50
CA MET A 90 -44.49 21.08 -11.81
C MET A 90 -45.04 20.62 -13.16
N ARG A 91 -44.18 20.41 -14.16
CA ARG A 91 -44.57 19.84 -15.46
C ARG A 91 -45.15 18.43 -15.33
N VAL A 92 -44.55 17.57 -14.49
CA VAL A 92 -45.08 16.23 -14.20
C VAL A 92 -46.45 16.30 -13.54
N LEU A 93 -46.71 17.32 -12.72
CA LEU A 93 -48.00 17.55 -12.05
C LEU A 93 -49.03 18.25 -12.96
N GLY A 94 -48.72 18.49 -14.24
CA GLY A 94 -49.64 19.11 -15.20
C GLY A 94 -49.80 20.63 -15.06
N VAL A 95 -48.91 21.29 -14.31
CA VAL A 95 -48.90 22.75 -14.19
C VAL A 95 -47.96 23.33 -15.24
N GLU A 96 -48.49 24.15 -16.15
CA GLU A 96 -47.72 24.73 -17.27
C GLU A 96 -46.97 26.04 -16.93
N GLU A 97 -47.14 26.55 -15.71
CA GLU A 97 -46.50 27.79 -15.27
C GLU A 97 -45.11 27.55 -14.65
N GLY A 98 -44.15 28.38 -15.03
CA GLY A 98 -42.81 28.40 -14.44
C GLY A 98 -41.73 28.85 -15.41
N VAL A 99 -40.61 29.33 -14.88
CA VAL A 99 -39.42 29.66 -15.68
C VAL A 99 -38.63 28.36 -15.92
N PRO A 100 -38.43 27.93 -17.18
CA PRO A 100 -37.57 26.77 -17.46
C PRO A 100 -36.13 27.06 -17.03
N PRO A 101 -35.35 26.04 -16.64
CA PRO A 101 -33.92 26.24 -16.43
C PRO A 101 -33.26 26.69 -17.75
N PRO A 102 -32.15 27.45 -17.66
CA PRO A 102 -31.42 27.88 -18.86
C PRO A 102 -30.91 26.68 -19.66
N GLU A 103 -30.99 26.75 -20.99
CA GLU A 103 -30.48 25.72 -21.90
C GLU A 103 -28.94 25.67 -21.92
N ASP A 104 -28.28 26.82 -21.72
CA ASP A 104 -26.84 26.95 -21.62
C ASP A 104 -26.44 27.43 -20.22
N ILE A 105 -25.56 26.69 -19.55
CA ILE A 105 -25.09 26.99 -18.20
C ILE A 105 -23.59 27.28 -18.27
N SER A 106 -23.23 28.56 -18.15
CA SER A 106 -21.84 28.97 -18.04
C SER A 106 -21.30 28.69 -16.63
N ILE A 107 -20.21 27.93 -16.53
CA ILE A 107 -19.47 27.76 -15.27
C ILE A 107 -18.47 28.93 -15.14
N PRO A 108 -18.58 29.78 -14.11
CA PRO A 108 -17.63 30.87 -13.92
C PRO A 108 -16.20 30.33 -13.73
N SER A 109 -15.22 30.99 -14.35
CA SER A 109 -13.80 30.68 -14.12
C SER A 109 -13.23 31.34 -12.86
N GLN A 110 -14.03 32.18 -12.19
CA GLN A 110 -13.70 32.86 -10.94
C GLN A 110 -14.94 32.94 -10.06
N HIS A 111 -14.74 32.73 -8.76
CA HIS A 111 -15.78 32.83 -7.75
C HIS A 111 -15.37 33.82 -6.67
N ALA A 112 -16.34 34.55 -6.14
CA ALA A 112 -16.12 35.36 -4.95
C ALA A 112 -15.70 34.44 -3.79
N PRO A 113 -14.69 34.81 -2.99
CA PRO A 113 -14.39 34.11 -1.75
C PRO A 113 -15.63 34.11 -0.86
N LEU A 114 -16.02 32.93 -0.36
CA LEU A 114 -17.07 32.82 0.65
C LEU A 114 -16.42 32.54 1.99
N ASP A 115 -16.99 33.14 3.04
CA ASP A 115 -16.65 32.77 4.41
C ASP A 115 -17.30 31.43 4.80
N LEU A 116 -16.87 30.87 5.93
CA LEU A 116 -17.33 29.57 6.38
C LEU A 116 -18.83 29.57 6.76
N ILE A 117 -19.35 30.68 7.30
CA ILE A 117 -20.77 30.80 7.71
C ILE A 117 -21.68 30.75 6.48
N GLN A 118 -21.32 31.49 5.43
CA GLN A 118 -22.02 31.50 4.15
C GLN A 118 -21.98 30.13 3.49
N HIS A 119 -20.85 29.44 3.60
CA HIS A 119 -20.73 28.07 3.12
C HIS A 119 -21.63 27.10 3.89
N TYR A 120 -21.67 27.15 5.23
CA TYR A 120 -22.52 26.30 6.05
C TYR A 120 -24.00 26.35 5.65
N GLY A 121 -24.51 27.53 5.32
CA GLY A 121 -25.89 27.70 4.87
C GLY A 121 -26.18 27.13 3.47
N SER A 122 -25.16 26.67 2.76
CA SER A 122 -25.26 26.26 1.34
C SER A 122 -24.39 25.05 0.97
N VAL A 123 -23.82 24.32 1.93
CA VAL A 123 -22.92 23.17 1.67
C VAL A 123 -23.63 22.16 0.77
N PRO A 124 -23.13 21.93 -0.45
CA PRO A 124 -23.73 20.97 -1.35
C PRO A 124 -23.24 19.56 -1.00
N ALA A 125 -24.08 18.56 -1.23
CA ALA A 125 -23.69 17.14 -1.13
C ALA A 125 -22.79 16.68 -2.30
N TRP A 126 -22.37 17.61 -3.18
CA TRP A 126 -21.74 17.32 -4.47
C TRP A 126 -20.43 18.07 -4.63
N LEU A 127 -19.51 17.47 -5.37
CA LEU A 127 -18.31 18.13 -5.86
C LEU A 127 -18.53 18.63 -7.27
N TYR A 128 -18.06 19.85 -7.53
CA TYR A 128 -18.12 20.48 -8.82
C TYR A 128 -16.69 20.59 -9.39
N PRO A 129 -16.43 20.01 -10.58
CA PRO A 129 -15.16 20.17 -11.26
C PRO A 129 -15.08 21.54 -11.92
N ILE A 130 -14.00 22.28 -11.68
CA ILE A 130 -13.72 23.58 -12.31
C ILE A 130 -12.30 23.56 -12.87
N HIS A 131 -12.12 24.13 -14.06
CA HIS A 131 -10.80 24.33 -14.64
C HIS A 131 -10.37 25.77 -14.39
N VAL A 132 -9.27 25.97 -13.67
CA VAL A 132 -8.70 27.28 -13.38
C VAL A 132 -7.35 27.42 -14.07
N ASP A 133 -7.06 28.61 -14.56
CA ASP A 133 -5.80 28.98 -15.23
C ASP A 133 -4.85 29.76 -14.30
N ASP A 134 -5.30 30.08 -13.09
CA ASP A 134 -4.54 30.80 -12.07
C ASP A 134 -4.90 30.26 -10.68
N ILE A 135 -3.88 29.99 -9.86
CA ILE A 135 -4.02 29.58 -8.46
C ILE A 135 -4.84 30.57 -7.64
N ASN A 136 -4.82 31.86 -7.98
CA ASN A 136 -5.61 32.88 -7.30
C ASN A 136 -7.10 32.79 -7.63
N LYS A 137 -7.49 32.00 -8.64
CA LYS A 137 -8.88 31.75 -9.03
C LYS A 137 -9.44 30.44 -8.48
N ILE A 138 -8.66 29.68 -7.72
CA ILE A 138 -9.15 28.48 -7.03
C ILE A 138 -10.37 28.86 -6.20
N PRO A 139 -11.54 28.25 -6.40
CA PRO A 139 -12.71 28.52 -5.58
C PRO A 139 -12.44 28.18 -4.11
N SER A 140 -13.03 28.93 -3.20
CA SER A 140 -13.07 28.51 -1.78
C SER A 140 -13.75 27.14 -1.65
N PHE A 141 -13.45 26.40 -0.59
CA PHE A 141 -13.98 25.04 -0.37
C PHE A 141 -13.57 24.03 -1.45
N THR A 142 -12.43 24.27 -2.11
CA THR A 142 -11.81 23.29 -2.99
C THR A 142 -11.22 22.16 -2.14
N ILE A 143 -11.58 20.91 -2.40
CA ILE A 143 -11.06 19.76 -1.64
C ILE A 143 -9.88 19.07 -2.34
N MET A 144 -9.81 19.17 -3.67
CA MET A 144 -8.78 18.53 -4.47
C MET A 144 -8.32 19.48 -5.57
N ILE A 145 -7.00 19.53 -5.77
CA ILE A 145 -6.34 20.24 -6.86
C ILE A 145 -5.51 19.22 -7.63
N LEU A 146 -5.65 19.19 -8.94
CA LEU A 146 -4.83 18.39 -9.84
C LEU A 146 -4.29 19.29 -10.95
N SER A 147 -2.97 19.36 -11.05
CA SER A 147 -2.28 20.23 -12.00
C SER A 147 -1.12 19.48 -12.63
N ARG A 148 -0.78 19.81 -13.87
CA ARG A 148 0.47 19.34 -14.48
C ARG A 148 1.61 20.22 -14.00
N VAL A 149 2.79 19.67 -13.74
CA VAL A 149 4.02 20.40 -13.42
C VAL A 149 5.14 19.79 -14.24
N ARG A 150 5.45 20.42 -15.39
CA ARG A 150 6.36 19.88 -16.41
C ARG A 150 5.89 18.49 -16.89
N GLU A 151 6.70 17.46 -16.68
CA GLU A 151 6.39 16.06 -17.01
C GLU A 151 5.56 15.35 -15.92
N TYR A 152 5.37 15.97 -14.75
CA TYR A 152 4.73 15.32 -13.60
C TYR A 152 3.32 15.85 -13.35
N TYR A 153 2.54 15.09 -12.59
CA TYR A 153 1.28 15.57 -12.02
C TYR A 153 1.50 15.99 -10.57
N PHE A 154 0.96 17.14 -10.22
CA PHE A 154 0.82 17.62 -8.85
C PHE A 154 -0.62 17.42 -8.40
N ALA A 155 -0.81 16.80 -7.24
CA ALA A 155 -2.10 16.69 -6.59
C ALA A 155 -2.04 17.25 -5.16
N ALA A 156 -3.08 17.95 -4.76
CA ALA A 156 -3.28 18.38 -3.39
C ALA A 156 -4.67 17.93 -2.94
N LEU A 157 -4.76 17.30 -1.77
CA LEU A 157 -5.99 16.82 -1.19
C LEU A 157 -6.14 17.36 0.23
N GLY A 158 -7.25 18.05 0.50
CA GLY A 158 -7.66 18.44 1.84
C GLY A 158 -8.17 17.22 2.59
N LEU A 159 -7.70 17.03 3.82
CA LEU A 159 -8.05 15.89 4.65
C LEU A 159 -9.07 16.29 5.72
N ALA A 160 -9.79 15.28 6.20
CA ALA A 160 -10.68 15.39 7.34
C ALA A 160 -10.24 14.37 8.41
N ASP A 161 -9.95 14.87 9.61
CA ASP A 161 -9.55 14.09 10.78
C ASP A 161 -10.19 14.72 12.03
N ASN A 162 -9.41 15.32 12.94
CA ASN A 162 -9.95 16.16 14.03
C ASN A 162 -10.35 17.57 13.56
N SER A 163 -10.17 17.86 12.28
CA SER A 163 -10.54 19.11 11.62
C SER A 163 -10.95 18.84 10.18
N VAL A 164 -11.64 19.79 9.54
CA VAL A 164 -12.03 19.73 8.14
C VAL A 164 -11.21 20.75 7.36
N THR A 165 -10.46 20.27 6.37
CA THR A 165 -9.54 21.11 5.58
C THR A 165 -10.02 21.31 4.15
N TYR A 166 -9.84 22.53 3.63
CA TYR A 166 -10.08 22.89 2.24
C TYR A 166 -9.03 23.87 1.71
N PHE A 167 -8.95 23.99 0.40
CA PHE A 167 -8.14 24.97 -0.31
C PHE A 167 -8.95 26.21 -0.68
N HIS A 168 -8.26 27.35 -0.58
CA HIS A 168 -8.73 28.70 -0.83
C HIS A 168 -7.81 29.37 -1.87
N PRO A 169 -8.26 30.44 -2.57
CA PRO A 169 -7.43 31.23 -3.48
C PRO A 169 -5.97 31.39 -3.04
N GLY A 170 -5.04 31.18 -3.98
CA GLY A 170 -3.60 31.34 -3.75
C GLY A 170 -2.92 30.13 -3.09
N MET A 171 -3.48 28.92 -3.23
CA MET A 171 -3.02 27.70 -2.56
C MET A 171 -2.97 27.87 -1.03
N CYS A 172 -3.99 28.54 -0.48
CA CYS A 172 -4.13 28.68 0.96
C CYS A 172 -4.90 27.49 1.51
N ILE A 173 -4.30 26.79 2.46
CA ILE A 173 -4.94 25.69 3.18
C ILE A 173 -5.69 26.31 4.35
N LYS A 174 -6.98 26.04 4.46
CA LYS A 174 -7.84 26.48 5.56
C LYS A 174 -8.42 25.27 6.25
N SER A 175 -8.31 25.22 7.57
CA SER A 175 -8.85 24.12 8.38
C SER A 175 -9.64 24.62 9.57
N TYR A 176 -10.78 24.00 9.83
CA TYR A 176 -11.70 24.39 10.90
C TYR A 176 -12.23 23.16 11.66
N THR A 177 -12.63 23.35 12.92
CA THR A 177 -13.17 22.29 13.79
C THR A 177 -14.70 22.28 13.82
N GLY A 178 -15.34 23.42 13.52
CA GLY A 178 -16.80 23.57 13.58
C GLY A 178 -17.36 23.70 14.99
N PHE A 179 -16.51 23.69 16.02
CA PHE A 179 -16.85 23.94 17.42
C PHE A 179 -15.72 24.73 18.09
N GLU A 180 -16.06 25.67 18.98
CA GLU A 180 -15.07 26.52 19.68
C GLU A 180 -14.19 25.70 20.63
N GLU A 181 -12.92 25.53 20.26
CA GLU A 181 -11.91 24.87 21.09
C GLU A 181 -10.62 25.70 21.17
N ASP A 182 -9.98 25.70 22.34
CA ASP A 182 -8.73 26.42 22.58
C ASP A 182 -7.48 25.59 22.20
N THR A 183 -7.69 24.34 21.76
CA THR A 183 -6.61 23.42 21.39
C THR A 183 -6.98 22.65 20.13
N LEU A 184 -6.03 22.49 19.21
CA LEU A 184 -6.12 21.53 18.12
C LEU A 184 -5.21 20.35 18.43
N ARG A 185 -5.80 19.20 18.74
CA ARG A 185 -5.03 17.94 18.79
C ARG A 185 -4.41 17.70 17.43
N PHE A 186 -3.31 16.93 17.42
CA PHE A 186 -2.65 16.58 16.18
C PHE A 186 -3.67 16.08 15.14
N THR A 187 -3.69 16.71 13.98
CA THR A 187 -4.62 16.44 12.88
C THR A 187 -3.87 16.51 11.57
N TRP A 188 -4.18 15.59 10.66
CA TRP A 188 -3.70 15.69 9.28
C TRP A 188 -4.56 16.69 8.51
N LEU A 189 -3.92 17.66 7.85
CA LEU A 189 -4.58 18.76 7.14
C LEU A 189 -4.66 18.51 5.64
N ALA A 190 -3.53 18.15 5.03
CA ALA A 190 -3.46 18.01 3.58
C ALA A 190 -2.41 16.98 3.16
N ALA A 191 -2.69 16.27 2.08
CA ALA A 191 -1.71 15.47 1.35
C ALA A 191 -1.35 16.19 0.04
N LEU A 192 -0.06 16.31 -0.24
CA LEU A 192 0.50 16.93 -1.43
C LEU A 192 1.35 15.90 -2.16
N GLY A 193 0.93 15.45 -3.33
CA GLY A 193 1.68 14.53 -4.18
C GLY A 193 2.29 15.26 -5.37
N LEU A 194 3.53 14.96 -5.69
CA LEU A 194 4.21 15.37 -6.91
C LEU A 194 4.82 14.13 -7.58
N GLY A 195 4.27 13.76 -8.73
CA GLY A 195 4.58 12.49 -9.39
C GLY A 195 3.82 11.35 -8.72
N PHE A 196 2.85 10.78 -9.43
CA PHE A 196 2.33 9.48 -9.05
C PHE A 196 3.25 8.42 -9.67
N SER A 197 3.57 7.38 -8.91
CA SER A 197 4.40 6.28 -9.42
C SER A 197 3.54 5.18 -10.04
N PHE A 198 2.29 5.03 -9.59
CA PHE A 198 1.38 4.00 -10.07
C PHE A 198 -0.09 4.35 -9.82
N VAL A 199 -0.99 3.59 -10.44
CA VAL A 199 -2.44 3.62 -10.24
C VAL A 199 -2.97 2.22 -9.92
N LYS A 200 -3.85 2.11 -8.92
CA LYS A 200 -4.68 0.91 -8.70
C LYS A 200 -5.92 1.00 -9.57
N VAL A 201 -6.14 -0.01 -10.42
CA VAL A 201 -7.28 -0.06 -11.33
C VAL A 201 -8.21 -1.19 -10.92
N ASP A 202 -9.36 -0.81 -10.38
CA ASP A 202 -10.33 -1.73 -9.79
C ASP A 202 -11.39 -2.19 -10.80
N ASN A 203 -12.17 -3.21 -10.38
CA ASN A 203 -13.36 -3.68 -11.08
C ASN A 203 -13.13 -4.09 -12.55
N GLN A 204 -11.92 -4.54 -12.92
CA GLN A 204 -11.57 -4.83 -14.32
C GLN A 204 -12.40 -5.96 -14.94
N TRP A 205 -12.83 -6.93 -14.12
CA TRP A 205 -13.71 -8.02 -14.53
C TRP A 205 -15.03 -7.56 -15.18
N ILE A 206 -15.48 -6.33 -14.90
CA ILE A 206 -16.77 -5.81 -15.37
C ILE A 206 -16.82 -5.60 -16.90
N ILE A 207 -15.67 -5.67 -17.60
CA ILE A 207 -15.63 -5.51 -19.06
C ILE A 207 -16.52 -6.57 -19.75
N GLU A 208 -16.56 -7.80 -19.25
CA GLU A 208 -17.41 -8.85 -19.84
C GLU A 208 -18.91 -8.50 -19.79
N PRO A 209 -19.51 -8.19 -18.62
CA PRO A 209 -20.93 -7.82 -18.58
C PRO A 209 -21.23 -6.46 -19.24
N LEU A 210 -20.31 -5.48 -19.22
CA LEU A 210 -20.55 -4.17 -19.86
C LEU A 210 -20.71 -4.27 -21.39
N TYR A 211 -20.00 -5.19 -22.03
CA TYR A 211 -20.02 -5.33 -23.49
C TYR A 211 -20.88 -6.50 -23.97
N LEU A 212 -21.65 -7.13 -23.08
CA LEU A 212 -22.54 -8.22 -23.42
C LEU A 212 -23.58 -7.79 -24.47
N GLY A 213 -23.59 -8.46 -25.61
CA GLY A 213 -24.49 -8.14 -26.73
C GLY A 213 -24.09 -6.91 -27.56
N VAL A 214 -23.01 -6.20 -27.17
CA VAL A 214 -22.47 -5.04 -27.89
C VAL A 214 -21.25 -5.42 -28.72
N GLU A 215 -20.33 -6.19 -28.16
CA GLU A 215 -19.11 -6.66 -28.84
C GLU A 215 -18.72 -8.09 -28.38
N ASN A 216 -17.87 -8.77 -29.15
CA ASN A 216 -17.19 -9.98 -28.69
C ASN A 216 -16.39 -9.69 -27.41
N ALA A 217 -16.67 -10.42 -26.32
CA ALA A 217 -16.08 -10.16 -25.01
C ALA A 217 -14.53 -10.18 -25.01
N GLY A 218 -13.90 -11.07 -25.78
CA GLY A 218 -12.44 -11.12 -25.90
C GLY A 218 -11.87 -9.91 -26.65
N SER A 219 -12.55 -9.46 -27.72
CA SER A 219 -12.18 -8.22 -28.44
C SER A 219 -12.30 -6.99 -27.55
N ALA A 220 -13.43 -6.85 -26.84
CA ALA A 220 -13.68 -5.73 -25.93
C ALA A 220 -12.64 -5.68 -24.81
N ALA A 221 -12.36 -6.83 -24.19
CA ALA A 221 -11.37 -6.94 -23.13
C ALA A 221 -9.96 -6.61 -23.60
N LYS A 222 -9.53 -7.12 -24.76
CA LYS A 222 -8.23 -6.79 -25.36
C LYS A 222 -8.10 -5.29 -25.62
N LYS A 223 -9.12 -4.65 -26.21
CA LYS A 223 -9.11 -3.21 -26.49
C LYS A 223 -9.02 -2.39 -25.20
N ALA A 224 -9.84 -2.71 -24.20
CA ALA A 224 -9.85 -2.00 -22.92
C ALA A 224 -8.50 -2.13 -22.18
N GLN A 225 -7.94 -3.34 -22.13
CA GLN A 225 -6.65 -3.61 -21.47
C GLN A 225 -5.47 -2.99 -22.23
N ASN A 226 -5.51 -2.95 -23.56
CA ASN A 226 -4.51 -2.24 -24.35
C ASN A 226 -4.56 -0.74 -24.09
N ALA A 227 -5.75 -0.13 -24.16
CA ALA A 227 -5.91 1.30 -23.91
C ALA A 227 -5.44 1.70 -22.51
N LEU A 228 -5.72 0.88 -21.49
CA LEU A 228 -5.23 1.12 -20.13
C LEU A 228 -3.70 1.11 -20.05
N GLN A 229 -3.06 0.12 -20.68
CA GLN A 229 -1.60 -0.01 -20.63
C GLN A 229 -0.88 1.02 -21.51
N GLU A 230 -1.48 1.43 -22.64
CA GLU A 230 -1.00 2.56 -23.45
C GLU A 230 -1.07 3.87 -22.64
N ALA A 231 -2.18 4.13 -21.95
CA ALA A 231 -2.30 5.29 -21.06
C ALA A 231 -1.27 5.27 -19.92
N SER A 232 -0.93 4.09 -19.39
CA SER A 232 0.17 3.92 -18.43
C SER A 232 1.54 4.29 -19.02
N VAL A 233 1.82 3.93 -20.27
CA VAL A 233 3.06 4.34 -20.96
C VAL A 233 3.09 5.87 -21.13
N GLU A 234 2.01 6.45 -21.65
CA GLU A 234 1.94 7.89 -21.92
C GLU A 234 2.04 8.73 -20.65
N SER A 235 1.47 8.25 -19.55
CA SER A 235 1.49 8.94 -18.25
C SER A 235 2.72 8.65 -17.39
N GLY A 236 3.48 7.59 -17.71
CA GLY A 236 4.58 7.09 -16.88
C GLY A 236 4.16 6.42 -15.57
N LEU A 237 2.87 6.13 -15.38
CA LEU A 237 2.33 5.47 -14.18
C LEU A 237 2.38 3.95 -14.33
N GLU A 238 2.89 3.24 -13.33
CA GLU A 238 2.72 1.78 -13.25
C GLU A 238 1.27 1.39 -12.88
N ILE A 239 0.88 0.14 -13.13
CA ILE A 239 -0.49 -0.34 -12.88
C ILE A 239 -0.46 -1.48 -11.85
N LEU A 240 -1.26 -1.31 -10.78
CA LEU A 240 -1.68 -2.40 -9.91
C LEU A 240 -3.07 -2.87 -10.37
N ASN A 241 -3.13 -4.07 -10.95
CA ASN A 241 -4.40 -4.62 -11.43
C ASN A 241 -5.21 -5.25 -10.30
N CYS A 242 -6.45 -4.79 -10.14
CA CYS A 242 -7.36 -5.27 -9.10
C CYS A 242 -8.65 -5.82 -9.71
N MET A 243 -9.20 -6.85 -9.04
CA MET A 243 -10.37 -7.61 -9.49
C MET A 243 -10.26 -8.04 -10.97
N SER A 244 -9.12 -8.60 -11.34
CA SER A 244 -8.72 -8.79 -12.74
C SER A 244 -8.24 -10.22 -13.04
N MET A 245 -8.64 -11.18 -12.21
CA MET A 245 -8.36 -12.61 -12.43
C MET A 245 -9.19 -13.32 -13.51
N PRO A 246 -10.30 -12.79 -14.07
CA PRO A 246 -10.93 -13.43 -15.22
C PRO A 246 -9.99 -13.53 -16.43
N PRO A 247 -10.14 -14.54 -17.30
CA PRO A 247 -9.34 -14.67 -18.52
C PRO A 247 -9.37 -13.45 -19.44
N SER A 248 -10.50 -12.71 -19.47
CA SER A 248 -10.62 -11.45 -20.19
C SER A 248 -9.61 -10.39 -19.73
N CYS A 249 -9.12 -10.47 -18.50
CA CYS A 249 -8.12 -9.56 -17.97
C CYS A 249 -6.72 -10.18 -18.03
N LEU A 250 -6.51 -11.34 -17.39
CA LEU A 250 -5.18 -11.96 -17.19
C LEU A 250 -4.36 -12.15 -18.48
N PHE A 251 -5.00 -12.47 -19.60
CA PHE A 251 -4.31 -12.77 -20.86
C PHE A 251 -4.07 -11.55 -21.76
N ASN A 252 -4.32 -10.33 -21.27
CA ASN A 252 -4.15 -9.10 -22.04
C ASN A 252 -3.05 -8.16 -21.48
N TYR A 253 -2.30 -8.59 -20.47
CA TYR A 253 -1.18 -7.81 -19.94
C TYR A 253 0.09 -7.95 -20.79
N TRP A 254 0.68 -6.82 -21.16
CA TRP A 254 1.97 -6.73 -21.86
C TRP A 254 2.95 -5.75 -21.20
N ARG A 255 2.45 -4.89 -20.29
CA ARG A 255 3.24 -3.92 -19.50
C ARG A 255 3.01 -4.07 -18.01
N SER A 256 1.75 -4.12 -17.58
CA SER A 256 1.43 -4.17 -16.14
C SER A 256 1.88 -5.50 -15.54
N ASN A 257 2.62 -5.44 -14.43
CA ASN A 257 3.29 -6.60 -13.86
C ASN A 257 2.87 -6.94 -12.42
N VAL A 258 1.79 -6.35 -11.91
CA VAL A 258 1.23 -6.66 -10.58
C VAL A 258 -0.28 -6.93 -10.69
N VAL A 259 -0.75 -8.01 -10.06
CA VAL A 259 -2.15 -8.43 -10.07
C VAL A 259 -2.59 -8.93 -8.70
N ARG A 260 -3.71 -8.41 -8.19
CA ARG A 260 -4.39 -8.92 -6.99
C ARG A 260 -4.71 -10.42 -7.14
N ALA A 261 -4.13 -11.23 -6.27
CA ALA A 261 -4.16 -12.69 -6.36
C ALA A 261 -5.34 -13.36 -5.62
N SER A 262 -6.24 -12.58 -5.04
CA SER A 262 -7.40 -13.07 -4.28
C SER A 262 -8.46 -11.98 -4.12
N ILE A 263 -9.62 -12.38 -3.57
CA ILE A 263 -10.61 -11.48 -2.97
C ILE A 263 -9.97 -10.61 -1.88
N ASP A 264 -10.67 -9.55 -1.46
CA ASP A 264 -10.17 -8.62 -0.44
C ASP A 264 -9.88 -9.30 0.89
N TYR A 265 -8.75 -8.92 1.47
CA TYR A 265 -8.45 -9.19 2.87
C TYR A 265 -9.35 -8.31 3.74
N VAL A 266 -10.07 -8.94 4.67
CA VAL A 266 -10.87 -8.24 5.68
C VAL A 266 -10.17 -8.38 7.03
N PRO A 267 -9.66 -7.28 7.60
CA PRO A 267 -9.01 -7.29 8.91
C PRO A 267 -9.92 -7.81 10.02
N PHE A 268 -9.30 -8.42 11.03
CA PHE A 268 -9.89 -8.95 12.26
C PHE A 268 -10.88 -10.10 12.05
N TRP A 269 -10.89 -10.71 10.86
CA TRP A 269 -11.68 -11.89 10.54
C TRP A 269 -10.79 -13.14 10.41
N ARG A 270 -10.68 -13.93 11.49
CA ARG A 270 -9.82 -15.14 11.54
C ARG A 270 -10.01 -16.10 10.36
N SER A 271 -11.25 -16.50 10.07
CA SER A 271 -11.52 -17.41 8.95
C SER A 271 -11.18 -16.77 7.60
N GLY A 272 -11.40 -15.46 7.47
CA GLY A 272 -10.99 -14.67 6.32
C GLY A 272 -9.49 -14.67 6.12
N ALA A 273 -8.72 -14.46 7.18
CA ALA A 273 -7.27 -14.50 7.15
C ALA A 273 -6.73 -15.85 6.66
N LYS A 274 -7.30 -16.96 7.16
CA LYS A 274 -6.96 -18.33 6.73
C LYS A 274 -7.26 -18.54 5.24
N LEU A 275 -8.49 -18.23 4.81
CA LEU A 275 -8.91 -18.37 3.42
C LEU A 275 -8.11 -17.48 2.48
N HIS A 276 -7.80 -16.26 2.89
CA HIS A 276 -7.05 -15.29 2.08
C HIS A 276 -5.64 -15.78 1.76
N ASN A 277 -4.87 -16.21 2.77
CA ASN A 277 -3.53 -16.75 2.52
C ASN A 277 -3.59 -18.03 1.67
N TYR A 278 -4.57 -18.90 1.92
CA TYR A 278 -4.80 -20.10 1.12
C TYR A 278 -5.08 -19.78 -0.35
N PHE A 279 -6.02 -18.87 -0.62
CA PHE A 279 -6.39 -18.46 -1.97
C PHE A 279 -5.24 -17.75 -2.68
N CYS A 280 -4.59 -16.78 -2.02
CA CYS A 280 -3.44 -16.08 -2.57
C CYS A 280 -2.32 -17.04 -3.00
N LEU A 281 -1.95 -18.01 -2.15
CA LEU A 281 -0.89 -18.96 -2.47
C LEU A 281 -1.27 -19.88 -3.64
N TYR A 282 -2.48 -20.45 -3.63
CA TYR A 282 -2.90 -21.38 -4.69
C TYR A 282 -3.11 -20.65 -6.02
N ASN A 283 -3.70 -19.45 -6.02
CA ASN A 283 -3.84 -18.63 -7.22
C ASN A 283 -2.48 -18.21 -7.78
N SER A 284 -1.44 -18.11 -6.94
CA SER A 284 -0.07 -17.82 -7.39
C SER A 284 0.49 -18.88 -8.34
N LEU A 285 -0.06 -20.11 -8.38
CA LEU A 285 0.31 -21.10 -9.41
C LEU A 285 0.08 -20.59 -10.84
N LEU A 286 -0.97 -19.80 -11.05
CA LEU A 286 -1.28 -19.18 -12.34
C LEU A 286 -0.78 -17.74 -12.41
N VAL A 287 -1.11 -16.93 -11.40
CA VAL A 287 -0.85 -15.48 -11.42
C VAL A 287 0.63 -15.18 -11.55
N SER A 288 1.51 -15.89 -10.83
CA SER A 288 2.97 -15.66 -10.89
C SER A 288 3.60 -15.93 -12.24
N GLN A 289 2.92 -16.65 -13.14
CA GLN A 289 3.38 -16.92 -14.50
C GLN A 289 3.07 -15.74 -15.45
N ILE A 290 2.27 -14.79 -15.00
CA ILE A 290 1.77 -13.64 -15.77
C ILE A 290 2.26 -12.33 -15.14
N ALA A 291 2.16 -12.20 -13.82
CA ALA A 291 2.46 -10.98 -13.05
C ALA A 291 2.86 -11.32 -11.60
N TYR A 292 3.47 -10.37 -10.90
CA TYR A 292 3.71 -10.51 -9.47
C TYR A 292 2.38 -10.54 -8.69
N PRO A 293 2.18 -11.57 -7.84
CA PRO A 293 0.97 -11.67 -7.02
C PRO A 293 0.91 -10.56 -5.98
N ASP A 294 -0.17 -9.79 -5.96
CA ASP A 294 -0.50 -8.86 -4.89
C ASP A 294 -1.45 -9.53 -3.89
N TYR A 295 -1.01 -9.64 -2.64
CA TYR A 295 -1.71 -10.31 -1.54
C TYR A 295 -2.58 -9.34 -0.72
N ASP A 296 -2.88 -8.17 -1.29
CA ASP A 296 -3.74 -7.14 -0.72
C ASP A 296 -3.15 -6.42 0.50
N MET A 297 -3.86 -5.40 0.97
CA MET A 297 -3.50 -4.56 2.11
C MET A 297 -3.10 -5.35 3.35
N PHE A 298 -2.26 -4.76 4.20
CA PHE A 298 -1.76 -5.37 5.43
C PHE A 298 -2.10 -4.52 6.65
N ILE A 299 -2.51 -5.18 7.75
CA ILE A 299 -2.73 -4.57 9.07
C ILE A 299 -1.77 -5.24 10.06
N THR A 300 -0.89 -4.43 10.68
CA THR A 300 0.23 -4.95 11.47
C THR A 300 -0.18 -5.44 12.86
N TYR A 301 -1.33 -4.98 13.35
CA TYR A 301 -1.89 -5.32 14.65
C TYR A 301 -3.10 -6.26 14.54
N ASP A 302 -3.30 -6.89 13.38
CA ASP A 302 -4.22 -8.01 13.25
C ASP A 302 -3.68 -9.24 14.01
N GLU A 303 -4.58 -10.06 14.54
CA GLU A 303 -4.20 -11.30 15.23
C GLU A 303 -3.45 -12.28 14.31
N ALA A 304 -3.82 -12.34 13.03
CA ALA A 304 -3.18 -13.14 12.01
C ALA A 304 -2.03 -12.39 11.31
N SER A 305 -1.56 -11.26 11.84
CA SER A 305 -0.56 -10.39 11.19
C SER A 305 0.75 -11.10 10.87
N LEU A 306 1.24 -11.99 11.73
CA LEU A 306 2.46 -12.76 11.46
C LEU A 306 2.30 -13.71 10.27
N LEU A 307 1.24 -14.52 10.27
CA LEU A 307 0.88 -15.38 9.15
C LEU A 307 0.78 -14.57 7.86
N HIS A 308 0.03 -13.47 7.91
CA HIS A 308 -0.18 -12.59 6.76
C HIS A 308 1.09 -11.93 6.25
N LEU A 309 2.01 -11.55 7.13
CA LEU A 309 3.28 -10.95 6.75
C LEU A 309 4.17 -11.98 6.05
N ILE A 310 4.29 -13.19 6.61
CA ILE A 310 5.10 -14.27 6.03
C ILE A 310 4.66 -14.54 4.58
N PHE A 311 3.37 -14.78 4.36
CA PHE A 311 2.88 -15.11 3.02
C PHE A 311 2.93 -13.92 2.05
N ARG A 312 2.75 -12.68 2.53
CA ARG A 312 2.97 -11.47 1.70
C ARG A 312 4.43 -11.31 1.29
N VAL A 313 5.37 -11.45 2.21
CA VAL A 313 6.81 -11.42 1.91
C VAL A 313 7.19 -12.49 0.91
N LEU A 314 6.67 -13.72 1.09
CA LEU A 314 6.94 -14.84 0.20
C LEU A 314 6.28 -14.70 -1.18
N SER A 315 5.25 -13.85 -1.34
CA SER A 315 4.68 -13.55 -2.65
C SER A 315 5.66 -12.82 -3.58
N GLY A 316 6.67 -12.14 -3.02
CA GLY A 316 7.54 -11.23 -3.76
C GLY A 316 6.85 -9.98 -4.31
N GLY A 317 5.54 -9.84 -4.09
CA GLY A 317 4.73 -8.69 -4.47
C GLY A 317 4.79 -7.54 -3.47
N PRO A 318 3.99 -6.50 -3.70
CA PRO A 318 3.97 -5.32 -2.84
C PRO A 318 3.39 -5.61 -1.45
N ILE A 319 3.85 -4.86 -0.45
CA ILE A 319 3.31 -4.86 0.91
C ILE A 319 2.93 -3.42 1.26
N TYR A 320 1.63 -3.15 1.35
CA TYR A 320 1.12 -1.82 1.70
C TYR A 320 0.34 -1.87 3.01
N ILE A 321 0.85 -1.14 4.00
CA ILE A 321 0.29 -1.04 5.35
C ILE A 321 -0.92 -0.10 5.32
N THR A 322 -2.00 -0.51 5.98
CA THR A 322 -3.28 0.22 6.03
C THR A 322 -3.78 0.38 7.46
N ASP A 323 -2.85 0.36 8.42
CA ASP A 323 -3.10 0.59 9.83
C ASP A 323 -3.88 1.89 10.02
N ARG A 324 -5.10 1.78 10.55
CA ARG A 324 -5.95 2.96 10.83
C ARG A 324 -5.58 3.61 12.16
N GLU A 325 -5.15 2.81 13.11
CA GLU A 325 -4.73 3.22 14.45
C GLU A 325 -3.20 3.20 14.48
N VAL A 326 -2.59 4.34 14.11
CA VAL A 326 -1.12 4.47 13.96
C VAL A 326 -0.36 4.16 15.26
N ASP A 327 -0.99 4.41 16.40
CA ASP A 327 -0.46 4.08 17.73
C ASP A 327 -0.41 2.57 18.02
N LYS A 328 -1.17 1.77 17.28
CA LYS A 328 -1.15 0.31 17.37
C LYS A 328 -0.19 -0.35 16.37
N THR A 329 0.47 0.40 15.50
CA THR A 329 1.38 -0.15 14.51
C THR A 329 2.46 -1.02 15.16
N ASN A 330 2.54 -2.29 14.75
CA ASN A 330 3.51 -3.24 15.25
C ASN A 330 4.86 -3.07 14.54
N PHE A 331 5.67 -2.12 15.04
CA PHE A 331 6.99 -1.84 14.47
C PHE A 331 7.97 -3.02 14.60
N ASP A 332 7.85 -3.86 15.62
CA ASP A 332 8.73 -5.01 15.80
C ASP A 332 8.52 -6.06 14.71
N LEU A 333 7.26 -6.23 14.29
CA LEU A 333 6.91 -7.08 13.16
C LEU A 333 7.44 -6.51 11.83
N LEU A 334 7.30 -5.19 11.61
CA LEU A 334 7.81 -4.52 10.41
C LEU A 334 9.35 -4.52 10.31
N ARG A 335 10.06 -4.39 11.44
CA ARG A 335 11.53 -4.44 11.48
C ARG A 335 12.10 -5.77 10.99
N LYS A 336 11.31 -6.86 11.02
CA LYS A 336 11.73 -8.15 10.48
C LYS A 336 11.81 -8.15 8.94
N ILE A 337 11.18 -7.20 8.26
CA ILE A 337 11.11 -7.19 6.80
C ILE A 337 11.73 -5.95 6.15
N LEU A 338 12.04 -4.91 6.93
CA LEU A 338 12.60 -3.65 6.46
C LEU A 338 14.09 -3.57 6.76
N LEU A 339 14.90 -3.32 5.74
CA LEU A 339 16.32 -3.01 5.89
C LEU A 339 16.51 -1.52 6.24
N PRO A 340 17.68 -1.14 6.80
CA PRO A 340 17.99 0.27 7.11
C PRO A 340 17.96 1.20 5.89
N ASP A 341 18.21 0.68 4.68
CA ASP A 341 18.15 1.40 3.41
C ASP A 341 16.71 1.60 2.88
N GLY A 342 15.70 1.08 3.58
CA GLY A 342 14.30 1.14 3.20
C GLY A 342 13.85 0.00 2.28
N ASP A 343 14.75 -0.90 1.87
CA ASP A 343 14.40 -2.05 1.03
C ASP A 343 13.61 -3.09 1.85
N VAL A 344 12.65 -3.73 1.20
CA VAL A 344 11.83 -4.80 1.79
C VAL A 344 12.43 -6.14 1.41
N VAL A 345 12.61 -7.04 2.38
CA VAL A 345 13.07 -8.40 2.12
C VAL A 345 12.09 -9.11 1.18
N LYS A 346 12.62 -9.77 0.16
CA LYS A 346 11.82 -10.48 -0.84
C LYS A 346 12.55 -11.69 -1.39
N PRO A 347 11.84 -12.74 -1.82
CA PRO A 347 12.44 -13.85 -2.54
C PRO A 347 12.86 -13.46 -3.96
N ASP A 348 13.63 -14.33 -4.61
CA ASP A 348 14.02 -14.16 -6.03
C ASP A 348 12.83 -14.38 -6.99
N GLU A 349 11.81 -15.13 -6.53
CA GLU A 349 10.61 -15.44 -7.29
C GLU A 349 9.40 -15.63 -6.36
N PRO A 350 8.16 -15.38 -6.83
CA PRO A 350 6.96 -15.63 -6.02
C PRO A 350 6.89 -17.08 -5.53
N ALA A 351 6.55 -17.25 -4.26
CA ALA A 351 6.41 -18.59 -3.69
C ALA A 351 5.19 -19.34 -4.23
N LEU A 352 5.33 -20.66 -4.33
CA LEU A 352 4.29 -21.58 -4.79
C LEU A 352 3.96 -22.62 -3.71
N PRO A 353 2.76 -23.24 -3.70
CA PRO A 353 2.45 -24.36 -2.82
C PRO A 353 3.47 -25.50 -2.97
N THR A 354 3.93 -26.11 -1.88
CA THR A 354 4.77 -27.32 -1.96
C THR A 354 4.00 -28.48 -2.63
N LEU A 355 4.74 -29.36 -3.28
CA LEU A 355 4.19 -30.45 -4.09
C LEU A 355 3.30 -31.40 -3.28
N ASP A 356 3.58 -31.60 -1.99
CA ASP A 356 2.83 -32.49 -1.10
C ASP A 356 1.46 -31.95 -0.68
N ILE A 357 1.22 -30.64 -0.82
CA ILE A 357 -0.07 -30.02 -0.53
C ILE A 357 -0.84 -29.62 -1.79
N LEU A 358 -0.26 -29.74 -2.98
CA LEU A 358 -0.86 -29.29 -4.25
C LEU A 358 -2.29 -29.81 -4.47
N PHE A 359 -2.56 -31.05 -4.04
CA PHE A 359 -3.85 -31.71 -4.17
C PHE A 359 -4.59 -31.90 -2.83
N LYS A 360 -4.18 -31.16 -1.80
CA LYS A 360 -4.85 -31.12 -0.50
C LYS A 360 -5.53 -29.77 -0.32
N ASN A 361 -6.47 -29.73 0.62
CA ASN A 361 -7.12 -28.50 1.06
C ASN A 361 -6.67 -28.17 2.49
N PRO A 362 -5.63 -27.33 2.70
CA PRO A 362 -5.13 -26.96 4.03
C PRO A 362 -6.18 -26.27 4.93
N TYR A 363 -7.26 -25.75 4.35
CA TYR A 363 -8.36 -25.19 5.13
C TYR A 363 -9.27 -26.29 5.71
N MET A 364 -9.44 -27.41 5.01
CA MET A 364 -10.37 -28.48 5.41
C MET A 364 -9.69 -29.73 5.96
N GLU A 365 -8.42 -29.93 5.65
CA GLU A 365 -7.60 -31.05 6.11
C GLU A 365 -6.58 -30.55 7.14
N PRO A 366 -6.20 -31.37 8.14
CA PRO A 366 -5.23 -31.00 9.16
C PRO A 366 -3.79 -31.08 8.60
N VAL A 367 -3.51 -30.26 7.58
CA VAL A 367 -2.19 -30.07 6.97
C VAL A 367 -1.88 -28.59 6.93
N LEU A 368 -0.60 -28.23 7.02
CA LEU A 368 -0.18 -26.84 6.98
C LEU A 368 -0.26 -26.28 5.55
N LEU A 369 -0.53 -24.98 5.43
CA LEU A 369 -0.25 -24.26 4.19
C LEU A 369 1.27 -24.09 4.08
N LYS A 370 1.86 -24.48 2.95
CA LYS A 370 3.32 -24.54 2.76
C LYS A 370 3.69 -23.87 1.44
N ALA A 371 4.42 -22.77 1.50
CA ALA A 371 4.88 -22.01 0.36
C ALA A 371 6.39 -22.17 0.19
N PHE A 372 6.88 -22.52 -1.00
CA PHE A 372 8.31 -22.63 -1.27
C PHE A 372 8.79 -21.59 -2.28
N THR A 373 9.99 -21.07 -2.04
CA THR A 373 10.73 -20.16 -2.93
C THR A 373 12.24 -20.24 -2.65
N ARG A 374 13.04 -19.32 -3.18
CA ARG A 374 14.49 -19.26 -2.96
C ARG A 374 15.02 -17.83 -2.88
N ILE A 375 16.20 -17.69 -2.28
CA ILE A 375 17.04 -16.49 -2.32
C ILE A 375 18.46 -16.93 -2.66
N GLY A 376 18.92 -16.61 -3.87
CA GLY A 376 20.17 -17.13 -4.41
C GLY A 376 20.20 -18.66 -4.34
N LYS A 377 21.15 -19.19 -3.56
CA LYS A 377 21.36 -20.63 -3.30
C LYS A 377 20.54 -21.20 -2.12
N HIS A 378 19.74 -20.38 -1.44
CA HIS A 378 19.03 -20.77 -0.22
C HIS A 378 17.60 -21.13 -0.58
N PHE A 379 17.11 -22.26 -0.08
CA PHE A 379 15.71 -22.66 -0.27
C PHE A 379 14.90 -22.21 0.94
N VAL A 380 13.76 -21.60 0.67
CA VAL A 380 12.89 -21.03 1.70
C VAL A 380 11.54 -21.72 1.66
N ILE A 381 11.06 -22.21 2.80
CA ILE A 381 9.72 -22.75 2.95
C ILE A 381 9.01 -21.98 4.07
N GLY A 382 7.96 -21.25 3.74
CA GLY A 382 7.03 -20.68 4.70
C GLY A 382 5.92 -21.68 5.03
N VAL A 383 5.57 -21.78 6.30
CA VAL A 383 4.48 -22.64 6.77
C VAL A 383 3.49 -21.85 7.61
N GLY A 384 2.21 -22.18 7.53
CA GLY A 384 1.17 -21.53 8.31
C GLY A 384 -0.04 -22.42 8.56
N ASN A 385 -0.61 -22.30 9.76
CA ASN A 385 -1.81 -23.04 10.14
C ASN A 385 -3.07 -22.28 9.73
N VAL A 386 -3.67 -22.72 8.62
CA VAL A 386 -4.93 -22.19 8.07
C VAL A 386 -6.10 -23.15 8.27
N TYR A 387 -5.97 -24.15 9.14
CA TYR A 387 -6.99 -25.17 9.33
C TYR A 387 -8.28 -24.58 9.92
N ARG A 388 -9.43 -24.84 9.29
CA ARG A 388 -10.73 -24.25 9.61
C ARG A 388 -11.15 -24.45 11.05
N HIS A 389 -10.93 -25.65 11.58
CA HIS A 389 -11.43 -26.04 12.90
C HIS A 389 -10.56 -25.55 14.06
N GLY A 390 -9.46 -24.84 13.75
CA GLY A 390 -8.53 -24.33 14.74
C GLY A 390 -7.71 -25.44 15.39
N GLY A 391 -7.04 -25.09 16.48
CA GLY A 391 -6.16 -25.99 17.22
C GLY A 391 -4.84 -26.30 16.51
N VAL A 392 -4.08 -27.19 17.14
CA VAL A 392 -2.73 -27.57 16.72
C VAL A 392 -2.76 -28.45 15.48
N VAL A 393 -1.96 -28.11 14.48
CA VAL A 393 -1.68 -28.97 13.32
C VAL A 393 -0.23 -29.44 13.38
N LYS A 394 -0.03 -30.75 13.32
CA LYS A 394 1.28 -31.40 13.18
C LYS A 394 1.47 -31.86 11.75
N ASP A 395 2.57 -31.50 11.13
CA ASP A 395 2.87 -31.82 9.73
C ASP A 395 4.39 -31.91 9.53
N THR A 396 4.82 -32.29 8.33
CA THR A 396 6.24 -32.40 7.97
C THR A 396 6.60 -31.46 6.82
N VAL A 397 7.82 -30.96 6.85
CA VAL A 397 8.43 -30.19 5.77
C VAL A 397 9.66 -30.94 5.27
N SER A 398 9.84 -30.96 3.95
CA SER A 398 11.00 -31.59 3.30
C SER A 398 11.34 -30.82 2.04
N LEU A 399 12.64 -30.71 1.72
CA LEU A 399 13.08 -30.05 0.48
C LEU A 399 12.64 -30.80 -0.77
N SER A 400 12.45 -32.12 -0.66
CA SER A 400 11.91 -32.98 -1.71
C SER A 400 10.50 -32.59 -2.15
N HIS A 401 9.75 -31.86 -1.31
CA HIS A 401 8.43 -31.32 -1.66
C HIS A 401 8.51 -30.01 -2.47
N THR A 402 9.70 -29.55 -2.85
CA THR A 402 9.89 -28.34 -3.67
C THR A 402 10.32 -28.71 -5.09
N LYS A 403 10.25 -27.76 -6.03
CA LYS A 403 10.83 -27.96 -7.37
C LYS A 403 12.37 -27.97 -7.39
N TYR A 404 13.03 -27.64 -6.27
CA TYR A 404 14.49 -27.45 -6.19
C TYR A 404 15.23 -28.66 -5.62
N TYR A 405 14.87 -29.85 -6.08
CA TYR A 405 15.50 -31.07 -5.63
C TYR A 405 16.99 -31.12 -6.04
N VAL A 406 17.88 -31.09 -5.05
CA VAL A 406 19.32 -31.32 -5.23
C VAL A 406 19.70 -32.58 -4.47
N PRO A 407 19.99 -33.70 -5.17
CA PRO A 407 20.28 -34.98 -4.55
C PRO A 407 21.48 -34.91 -3.59
N GLY A 408 21.31 -35.53 -2.42
CA GLY A 408 22.36 -35.65 -1.40
C GLY A 408 22.86 -34.32 -0.83
N GLY A 409 23.94 -34.41 -0.04
CA GLY A 409 24.52 -33.29 0.70
C GLY A 409 23.86 -33.05 2.05
N ASN A 410 24.52 -32.28 2.91
CA ASN A 410 23.99 -31.86 4.20
C ASN A 410 23.49 -30.43 4.10
N TYR A 411 22.39 -30.14 4.80
CA TYR A 411 21.80 -28.80 4.82
C TYR A 411 21.74 -28.29 6.25
N LEU A 412 22.16 -27.04 6.45
CA LEU A 412 21.82 -26.26 7.62
C LEU A 412 20.39 -25.77 7.45
N VAL A 413 19.51 -26.11 8.40
CA VAL A 413 18.14 -25.61 8.48
C VAL A 413 18.07 -24.59 9.60
N TYR A 414 17.56 -23.40 9.28
CA TYR A 414 17.24 -22.36 10.25
C TYR A 414 15.74 -22.10 10.27
N ARG A 415 15.10 -22.32 11.43
CA ARG A 415 13.70 -21.95 11.68
C ARG A 415 13.67 -20.56 12.27
N VAL A 416 13.12 -19.62 11.51
CA VAL A 416 13.31 -18.18 11.74
C VAL A 416 12.56 -17.71 12.99
N LEU A 417 11.35 -18.22 13.24
CA LEU A 417 10.51 -17.72 14.33
C LEU A 417 10.87 -18.38 15.68
N THR A 418 11.17 -19.68 15.67
CA THR A 418 11.60 -20.41 16.87
C THR A 418 13.09 -20.25 17.17
N ASN A 419 13.86 -19.69 16.24
CA ASN A 419 15.32 -19.53 16.30
C ASN A 419 16.09 -20.86 16.44
N GLU A 420 15.49 -21.97 15.99
CA GLU A 420 16.11 -23.30 16.01
C GLU A 420 17.04 -23.49 14.81
N LYS A 421 18.20 -24.13 15.04
CA LYS A 421 19.16 -24.51 14.00
C LYS A 421 19.50 -25.98 14.13
N PHE A 422 19.48 -26.70 13.02
CA PHE A 422 19.84 -28.11 12.99
C PHE A 422 20.28 -28.51 11.59
N LEU A 423 20.82 -29.72 11.48
CA LEU A 423 21.27 -30.27 10.21
C LEU A 423 20.27 -31.31 9.71
N VAL A 424 20.08 -31.37 8.40
CA VAL A 424 19.37 -32.47 7.74
C VAL A 424 20.25 -33.10 6.67
N SER A 425 20.15 -34.42 6.56
CA SER A 425 20.94 -35.30 5.68
C SER A 425 20.19 -35.51 4.37
N GLY A 426 20.28 -34.52 3.49
CA GLY A 426 19.71 -34.58 2.15
C GLY A 426 18.28 -34.01 2.06
N PRO A 427 17.76 -33.93 0.82
CA PRO A 427 16.50 -33.26 0.55
C PRO A 427 15.26 -34.05 1.01
N ASP A 428 15.35 -35.36 1.23
CA ASP A 428 14.22 -36.23 1.57
C ASP A 428 13.96 -36.33 3.08
N GLU A 429 14.91 -35.88 3.91
CA GLU A 429 14.72 -35.86 5.34
C GLU A 429 13.54 -34.94 5.70
N LYS A 430 12.72 -35.40 6.65
CA LYS A 430 11.51 -34.71 7.08
C LYS A 430 11.77 -33.97 8.37
N VAL A 431 11.40 -32.69 8.39
CA VAL A 431 11.37 -31.83 9.56
C VAL A 431 9.95 -31.82 10.09
N GLU A 432 9.77 -32.27 11.33
CA GLU A 432 8.48 -32.19 12.03
C GLU A 432 8.18 -30.74 12.41
N ILE A 433 6.94 -30.30 12.20
CA ILE A 433 6.43 -28.99 12.56
C ILE A 433 5.09 -29.13 13.25
N GLU A 434 4.92 -28.34 14.31
CA GLU A 434 3.70 -28.21 15.08
C GLU A 434 3.39 -26.72 15.21
N LEU A 435 2.20 -26.31 14.80
CA LEU A 435 1.76 -24.91 14.85
C LEU A 435 0.35 -24.82 15.44
N ASP A 436 0.16 -23.89 16.39
CA ASP A 436 -1.16 -23.49 16.86
C ASP A 436 -1.94 -22.74 15.75
N GLU A 437 -3.21 -22.49 15.99
CA GLU A 437 -4.08 -21.79 15.05
C GLU A 437 -3.52 -20.38 14.71
N LEU A 438 -3.48 -20.03 13.41
CA LEU A 438 -2.92 -18.77 12.89
C LEU A 438 -1.40 -18.59 13.09
N GLU A 439 -0.70 -19.55 13.70
CA GLU A 439 0.76 -19.50 13.76
C GLU A 439 1.38 -19.82 12.39
N ALA A 440 2.61 -19.33 12.23
CA ALA A 440 3.40 -19.50 11.02
C ALA A 440 4.90 -19.42 11.33
N ASP A 441 5.70 -20.02 10.46
CA ASP A 441 7.17 -20.06 10.58
C ASP A 441 7.80 -20.02 9.18
N VAL A 442 9.09 -19.74 9.12
CA VAL A 442 9.89 -19.77 7.90
C VAL A 442 11.10 -20.66 8.13
N LEU A 443 11.33 -21.58 7.21
CA LEU A 443 12.48 -22.49 7.20
C LEU A 443 13.40 -22.09 6.07
N VAL A 444 14.66 -21.82 6.41
CA VAL A 444 15.73 -21.57 5.45
C VAL A 444 16.64 -22.78 5.42
N PHE A 445 16.71 -23.43 4.27
CA PHE A 445 17.63 -24.53 4.02
C PHE A 445 18.82 -24.01 3.23
N THR A 446 20.00 -24.18 3.80
CA THR A 446 21.27 -23.78 3.21
C THR A 446 22.14 -25.01 3.01
N ARG A 447 22.50 -25.30 1.77
CA ARG A 447 23.41 -26.41 1.49
C ARG A 447 24.78 -26.14 2.10
N ILE A 448 25.37 -27.15 2.71
CA ILE A 448 26.74 -27.09 3.23
C ILE A 448 27.69 -27.53 2.11
N GLU A 449 28.52 -26.61 1.65
CA GLU A 449 29.55 -26.82 0.63
C GLU A 449 30.91 -26.64 1.29
N ASP A 450 31.83 -27.59 1.11
CA ASP A 450 33.19 -27.56 1.68
C ASP A 450 33.26 -27.25 3.20
N GLY A 451 32.28 -27.77 3.94
CA GLY A 451 32.18 -27.60 5.38
C GLY A 451 31.58 -26.27 5.83
N LEU A 452 31.10 -25.43 4.92
CA LEU A 452 30.50 -24.11 5.20
C LEU A 452 29.05 -24.02 4.70
N GLY A 453 28.16 -23.44 5.49
CA GLY A 453 26.79 -23.09 5.06
C GLY A 453 26.29 -21.84 5.80
N VAL A 454 26.03 -20.76 5.07
CA VAL A 454 25.66 -19.46 5.66
C VAL A 454 24.14 -19.26 5.56
N ALA A 455 23.41 -19.30 6.67
CA ALA A 455 21.95 -19.15 6.65
C ALA A 455 21.49 -17.69 6.52
N GLY A 456 22.29 -16.73 6.99
CA GLY A 456 21.99 -15.30 6.91
C GLY A 456 21.74 -14.62 8.26
N LEU A 457 21.11 -13.45 8.24
CA LEU A 457 20.88 -12.64 9.46
C LEU A 457 19.57 -13.01 10.13
N ARG A 458 19.65 -13.48 11.38
CA ARG A 458 18.49 -14.00 12.13
C ARG A 458 17.40 -12.97 12.43
N ASP A 459 17.75 -11.69 12.38
CA ASP A 459 16.89 -10.56 12.73
C ASP A 459 15.79 -10.30 11.69
N TYR A 460 15.95 -10.87 10.48
CA TYR A 460 15.04 -10.67 9.35
C TYR A 460 14.23 -11.93 9.04
N LEU A 461 13.03 -11.75 8.50
CA LEU A 461 12.10 -12.83 8.16
C LEU A 461 12.60 -13.70 7.00
N LEU A 462 13.42 -13.11 6.12
CA LEU A 462 14.18 -13.80 5.09
C LEU A 462 15.69 -13.59 5.33
N PRO A 463 16.31 -14.36 6.25
CA PRO A 463 17.70 -14.20 6.65
C PRO A 463 18.75 -14.12 5.53
N PRO A 464 18.62 -14.86 4.41
CA PRO A 464 19.59 -14.78 3.30
C PRO A 464 19.56 -13.46 2.53
N TYR A 465 18.45 -12.72 2.57
CA TYR A 465 18.28 -11.51 1.77
C TYR A 465 19.26 -10.37 2.12
N PRO A 466 19.47 -10.03 3.42
CA PRO A 466 20.38 -8.96 3.81
C PRO A 466 21.87 -9.36 3.81
N ILE A 467 22.27 -10.44 3.15
CA ILE A 467 23.68 -10.82 3.00
C ILE A 467 24.10 -10.97 1.55
N ARG A 468 25.39 -10.78 1.29
CA ARG A 468 26.05 -11.02 0.01
C ARG A 468 27.27 -11.90 0.23
N ILE A 469 27.22 -13.13 -0.27
CA ILE A 469 28.39 -14.01 -0.29
C ILE A 469 29.30 -13.53 -1.42
N LYS A 470 30.50 -13.04 -1.11
CA LYS A 470 31.44 -12.46 -2.09
C LYS A 470 32.34 -13.51 -2.70
N ASP A 471 32.80 -14.44 -1.88
CA ASP A 471 33.60 -15.60 -2.25
C ASP A 471 33.27 -16.78 -1.32
N GLU A 472 33.95 -17.90 -1.49
CA GLU A 472 33.74 -19.14 -0.72
C GLU A 472 33.96 -18.98 0.78
N THR A 473 34.58 -17.88 1.24
CA THR A 473 34.98 -17.67 2.63
C THR A 473 34.61 -16.30 3.18
N SER A 474 33.80 -15.51 2.46
CA SER A 474 33.48 -14.16 2.91
C SER A 474 32.05 -13.71 2.63
N VAL A 475 31.50 -12.98 3.60
CA VAL A 475 30.13 -12.47 3.56
C VAL A 475 30.13 -10.99 3.92
N GLU A 476 29.39 -10.21 3.15
CA GLU A 476 29.08 -8.80 3.39
C GLU A 476 27.62 -8.68 3.81
N THR A 477 27.34 -7.93 4.87
CA THR A 477 25.98 -7.66 5.33
C THR A 477 25.45 -6.35 4.74
N ARG A 478 24.19 -6.35 4.30
CA ARG A 478 23.44 -5.15 3.89
C ARG A 478 22.74 -4.44 5.06
N ALA A 479 22.77 -5.05 6.24
CA ALA A 479 22.10 -4.54 7.42
C ALA A 479 22.79 -5.05 8.69
N PRO A 480 22.64 -4.40 9.85
CA PRO A 480 23.14 -4.95 11.10
C PRO A 480 22.30 -6.18 11.50
N GLY A 481 22.94 -7.14 12.16
CA GLY A 481 22.26 -8.33 12.65
C GLY A 481 23.21 -9.42 13.15
N THR A 482 22.65 -10.54 13.56
CA THR A 482 23.39 -11.73 13.98
C THR A 482 23.39 -12.74 12.84
N LEU A 483 24.55 -12.94 12.23
CA LEU A 483 24.79 -13.93 11.20
C LEU A 483 24.78 -15.34 11.79
N ILE A 484 24.02 -16.24 11.16
CA ILE A 484 24.03 -17.67 11.44
C ILE A 484 24.77 -18.38 10.31
N TYR A 485 25.76 -19.20 10.64
CA TYR A 485 26.43 -20.07 9.68
C TYR A 485 26.95 -21.34 10.34
N TYR A 486 27.04 -22.41 9.55
CA TYR A 486 27.69 -23.65 9.92
C TYR A 486 29.12 -23.65 9.39
N LYS A 487 30.09 -24.06 10.21
CA LYS A 487 31.47 -24.28 9.79
C LYS A 487 32.08 -25.49 10.50
N ASN A 488 32.50 -26.49 9.72
CA ASN A 488 33.30 -27.64 10.17
C ASN A 488 32.78 -28.37 11.42
N GLY A 489 31.46 -28.47 11.59
CA GLY A 489 30.82 -29.18 12.71
C GLY A 489 30.07 -28.27 13.66
N ASP A 490 30.36 -26.97 13.67
CA ASP A 490 29.76 -26.02 14.60
C ASP A 490 28.78 -25.08 13.90
N ILE A 491 27.66 -24.78 14.56
CA ILE A 491 26.74 -23.71 14.17
C ILE A 491 27.10 -22.47 14.98
N ILE A 492 27.50 -21.41 14.29
CA ILE A 492 28.07 -20.19 14.85
C ILE A 492 27.09 -19.03 14.67
N GLU A 493 26.98 -18.20 15.71
CA GLU A 493 26.31 -16.92 15.68
C GLU A 493 27.31 -15.79 15.84
N LEU A 494 27.23 -14.79 14.97
CA LEU A 494 28.13 -13.65 14.99
C LEU A 494 27.39 -12.34 14.72
N SER A 495 27.43 -11.41 15.68
CA SER A 495 26.87 -10.07 15.48
C SER A 495 27.77 -9.24 14.57
N LEU A 496 27.19 -8.75 13.48
CA LEU A 496 27.86 -7.95 12.46
C LEU A 496 27.17 -6.59 12.32
N ARG A 497 27.99 -5.57 12.00
CA ARG A 497 27.50 -4.25 11.56
C ARG A 497 27.25 -4.29 10.06
N GLU A 498 26.42 -3.37 9.58
CA GLU A 498 26.17 -3.17 8.15
C GLU A 498 27.46 -2.83 7.37
N GLY A 499 27.58 -3.37 6.15
CA GLY A 499 28.67 -3.07 5.21
C GLY A 499 30.02 -3.69 5.60
N VAL A 500 30.08 -4.51 6.65
CA VAL A 500 31.32 -5.16 7.07
C VAL A 500 31.51 -6.45 6.28
N LEU A 501 32.62 -6.54 5.56
CA LEU A 501 33.09 -7.80 4.98
C LEU A 501 33.69 -8.66 6.10
N HIS A 502 33.09 -9.82 6.35
CA HIS A 502 33.55 -10.78 7.34
C HIS A 502 34.10 -12.04 6.66
N LYS A 503 35.20 -12.58 7.19
CA LYS A 503 35.81 -13.82 6.72
C LYS A 503 35.37 -14.98 7.61
N LEU A 504 34.72 -15.97 7.01
CA LEU A 504 34.00 -17.07 7.67
C LEU A 504 34.91 -18.19 8.15
#